data_AF-A0A8S8Z9Q0-F1
#
_entry.id   AF-A0A8S8Z9Q0-F1
#
_cell.length_a   1.000
_cell.length_b   1.000
_cell.length_c   1.000
_cell.angle_alpha   90.00
_cell.angle_beta   90.00
_cell.angle_gamma   90.00
#
_symmetry.space_group_name_H-M   'P 1'
#
loop_
_entity.id
_entity.type
_entity.pdbx_description
1 polymer ?
#
loop_
_entity_poly.entity_id
_entity_poly.type
_entity_poly.pdbx_seq_one_letter_code
_entity_poly.pdbx_strand_id
1 'polypeptide(L)' 'MTVEFDGEERTFSQMALYFENTNRSIREAAWRAVVERMEQDSERLSESMTS' A
#
# COMPACT_ATOMS: atom_id res chain seq x y z
N MET A 1 -2.03 -6.31 -6.86
CA MET A 1 -2.45 -5.26 -5.91
C MET A 1 -1.51 -4.08 -6.10
N THR A 2 -2.07 -2.91 -6.41
CA THR A 2 -1.34 -1.66 -6.70
C THR A 2 -1.74 -0.58 -5.70
N VAL A 3 -0.86 0.42 -5.53
CA VAL A 3 -1.05 1.64 -4.74
C VAL A 3 -0.61 2.84 -5.57
N GLU A 4 -1.30 3.96 -5.39
CA GLU A 4 -0.79 5.26 -5.83
C GLU A 4 0.30 5.72 -4.86
N PHE A 5 1.52 5.87 -5.34
CA PHE A 5 2.63 6.34 -4.52
C PHE A 5 3.56 7.21 -5.35
N ASP A 6 3.91 8.38 -4.81
CA ASP A 6 4.79 9.35 -5.49
C ASP A 6 4.22 9.85 -6.84
N GLY A 7 2.88 9.96 -6.93
CA GLY A 7 2.17 10.42 -8.13
C GLY A 7 2.04 9.39 -9.25
N GLU A 8 2.38 8.12 -8.98
CA GLU A 8 2.30 7.04 -9.95
C GLU A 8 1.70 5.77 -9.34
N GLU A 9 1.01 4.97 -10.16
CA GLU A 9 0.56 3.64 -9.76
C GLU A 9 1.76 2.67 -9.67
N ARG A 10 1.87 1.98 -8.54
CA ARG A 10 2.93 1.01 -8.27
C ARG A 10 2.38 -0.29 -7.72
N THR A 11 2.92 -1.40 -8.21
CA THR A 11 2.68 -2.72 -7.62
C THR A 11 3.41 -2.85 -6.29
N PHE A 12 2.95 -3.74 -5.41
CA PHE A 12 3.62 -3.98 -4.12
C PHE A 12 5.08 -4.44 -4.27
N SER A 13 5.38 -5.20 -5.33
CA SER A 13 6.76 -5.59 -5.64
C SER A 13 7.63 -4.39 -6.02
N GLN A 14 7.09 -3.40 -6.74
CA GLN A 14 7.79 -2.15 -7.03
C GLN A 14 7.97 -1.28 -5.78
N MET A 15 7.03 -1.36 -4.82
CA MET A 15 7.12 -0.65 -3.55
C MET A 15 8.28 -1.12 -2.65
N ALA A 16 8.80 -2.33 -2.88
CA ALA A 16 9.91 -2.88 -2.10
C ALA A 16 11.14 -1.96 -2.07
N LEU A 17 11.43 -1.27 -3.18
CA LEU A 17 12.55 -0.32 -3.29
C LEU A 17 12.42 0.85 -2.30
N TYR A 18 11.19 1.28 -1.98
CA TYR A 18 10.95 2.37 -1.04
C TYR A 18 11.08 1.93 0.42
N PHE A 19 10.88 0.64 0.71
CA PHE A 19 11.12 0.08 2.05
C PHE A 19 12.61 -0.02 2.40
N GLU A 20 13.49 -0.03 1.40
CA GLU A 20 14.94 -0.05 1.59
C GLU A 20 15.56 1.36 1.61
N ASN A 21 14.75 2.40 1.39
CA ASN A 21 15.23 3.78 1.34
C ASN A 21 15.84 4.21 2.69
N THR A 22 16.96 4.93 2.68
CA THR A 22 17.63 5.38 3.92
C THR A 22 16.84 6.45 4.67
N ASN A 23 16.02 7.23 3.96
CA ASN A 23 15.13 8.21 4.56
C ASN A 23 13.92 7.51 5.21
N ARG A 24 13.82 7.65 6.54
CA ARG A 24 12.73 7.08 7.34
C ARG A 24 11.35 7.54 6.87
N SER A 25 11.20 8.81 6.52
CA SER A 25 9.91 9.37 6.09
C SER A 25 9.42 8.70 4.81
N ILE A 26 10.33 8.37 3.89
CA ILE A 26 9.99 7.67 2.65
C ILE A 26 9.54 6.23 2.94
N ARG A 27 10.28 5.51 3.80
CA ARG A 27 9.88 4.14 4.19
C ARG A 27 8.52 4.11 4.85
N GLU A 28 8.28 5.04 5.77
CA GLU A 28 7.03 5.12 6.52
C GLU A 28 5.84 5.46 5.61
N ALA A 29 6.01 6.42 4.70
CA ALA A 29 4.98 6.76 3.71
C ALA A 29 4.66 5.57 2.81
N ALA A 30 5.68 4.87 2.31
CA ALA A 30 5.48 3.67 1.48
C ALA A 30 4.76 2.56 2.25
N TRP A 31 5.10 2.36 3.52
CA TRP A 31 4.49 1.31 4.35
C TRP A 31 3.01 1.60 4.60
N ARG A 32 2.68 2.85 4.94
CA ARG A 32 1.29 3.29 5.14
C ARG A 32 0.45 3.08 3.89
N ALA A 33 0.94 3.51 2.72
CA ALA A 33 0.21 3.36 1.46
C ALA A 33 -0.13 1.88 1.15
N VAL A 34 0.80 0.96 1.40
CA VAL A 34 0.56 -0.48 1.21
C VAL A 34 -0.44 -1.04 2.22
N VAL A 35 -0.30 -0.70 3.50
CA VAL A 35 -1.21 -1.19 4.55
C VAL A 35 -2.63 -0.65 4.36
N GLU A 36 -2.79 0.64 4.09
CA GLU A 36 -4.10 1.26 3.82
C GLU A 36 -4.82 0.57 2.66
N ARG A 37 -4.08 0.22 1.58
CA ARG A 37 -4.64 -0.53 0.46
C ARG A 37 -5.08 -1.94 0.85
N MET A 38 -4.29 -2.62 1.68
CA MET A 38 -4.62 -3.96 2.18
C MET A 38 -5.84 -3.93 3.12
N GLU A 39 -5.97 -2.89 3.94
CA GLU A 39 -7.14 -2.68 4.79
C GLU A 39 -8.39 -2.43 3.94
N GLN A 40 -8.34 -1.52 2.96
CA GLN A 40 -9.45 -1.28 2.03
C GLN A 40 -9.87 -2.55 1.28
N ASP A 41 -8.90 -3.36 0.83
CA ASP A 41 -9.19 -4.63 0.18
C ASP A 41 -9.82 -5.63 1.16
N SER A 42 -9.39 -5.64 2.43
CA SER A 42 -9.97 -6.50 3.48
C SER A 42 -11.39 -6.06 3.87
N GLU A 43 -11.64 -4.75 3.98
CA GLU A 43 -12.96 -4.18 4.24
C GLU A 43 -13.94 -4.57 3.14
N ARG A 44 -13.54 -4.41 1.87
CA ARG A 44 -14.37 -4.81 0.72
C ARG A 44 -14.69 -6.31 0.70
N LEU A 45 -13.73 -7.15 1.10
CA LEU A 45 -13.96 -8.59 1.23
C LEU A 45 -14.94 -8.89 2.36
N SER A 46 -14.86 -8.18 3.49
CA SER A 46 -15.77 -8.34 4.63
C SER A 46 -17.20 -7.87 4.34
N GLU A 47 -17.36 -6.79 3.58
CA GLU A 47 -18.66 -6.26 3.16
C GLU A 47 -19.38 -7.24 2.22
N SER A 48 -18.64 -7.84 1.29
CA SER A 48 -19.17 -8.85 0.36
C SER A 48 -19.67 -10.13 1.04
N MET A 49 -19.21 -10.43 2.25
CA MET A 49 -19.63 -11.62 3.02
C MET A 49 -20.84 -11.37 3.93
N THR A 50 -21.22 -10.11 4.16
CA THR A 50 -22.31 -9.74 5.08
C THR A 50 -23.56 -9.25 4.33
N SER A 51 -23.48 -9.06 3.01
CA SER A 51 -24.59 -8.64 2.14
C SER A 51 -25.25 -9.77 1.35
#